data_AF-A0A453CIB3-F1
#
_entry.id   AF-A0A453CIB3-F1
#
_cell.length_a   1.000
_cell.length_b   1.000
_cell.length_c   1.000
_cell.angle_alpha   90.00
_cell.angle_beta   90.00
_cell.angle_gamma   90.00
#
_symmetry.space_group_name_H-M   'P 1'
#
loop_
_entity.id
_entity.type
_entity.pdbx_description
1 polymer ?
#
loop_
_entity_poly.entity_id
_entity_poly.type
_entity_poly.pdbx_seq_one_letter_code
_entity_poly.pdbx_strand_id
1 'polypeptide(L)'
;MRFRDDTDLAVATSFFQELQDAGSSYARAPRCSWSAIPPPELRGEPVHHLTTNGGFVSFDIFERHVKRKRAAKTAWILLNFQAYVKYHIKVSLLHRSGPSERW
;
A
#
# COMPACT_ATOMS: atom_id res chain seq x y z
N MET A 1 -6.54 3.76 -1.72
CA MET A 1 -6.59 2.63 -2.67
C MET A 1 -7.91 1.90 -2.53
N ARG A 2 -8.46 1.39 -3.64
CA ARG A 2 -9.71 0.60 -3.66
C ARG A 2 -9.41 -0.79 -4.22
N PHE A 3 -9.96 -1.81 -3.58
CA PHE A 3 -9.82 -3.22 -3.92
C PHE A 3 -11.10 -3.74 -4.56
N ARG A 4 -10.97 -4.82 -5.33
CA ARG A 4 -12.08 -5.34 -6.15
C ARG A 4 -13.13 -6.05 -5.30
N ASP A 5 -12.66 -6.88 -4.39
CA ASP A 5 -13.49 -7.73 -3.53
C ASP A 5 -12.86 -7.85 -2.13
N ASP A 6 -13.58 -8.53 -1.24
CA ASP A 6 -13.18 -8.69 0.16
C ASP A 6 -11.93 -9.57 0.30
N THR A 7 -11.67 -10.45 -0.67
CA THR A 7 -10.46 -11.29 -0.68
C THR A 7 -9.22 -10.44 -0.98
N ASP A 8 -9.28 -9.60 -2.01
CA ASP A 8 -8.24 -8.62 -2.32
C ASP A 8 -7.99 -7.69 -1.14
N LEU A 9 -9.06 -7.21 -0.48
CA LEU A 9 -8.97 -6.33 0.69
C LEU A 9 -8.28 -7.02 1.88
N ALA A 10 -8.64 -8.27 2.17
CA ALA A 10 -8.02 -9.04 3.25
C ALA A 10 -6.52 -9.25 3.00
N VAL A 11 -6.15 -9.66 1.79
CA VAL A 11 -4.73 -9.84 1.40
C VAL A 11 -3.97 -8.52 1.43
N ALA A 12 -4.57 -7.44 0.92
CA ALA A 12 -3.97 -6.11 0.97
C ALA A 12 -3.72 -5.65 2.40
N THR A 13 -4.67 -5.90 3.31
CA THR A 13 -4.56 -5.51 4.71
C THR A 13 -3.38 -6.22 5.38
N SER A 14 -3.23 -7.53 5.18
CA SER A 14 -2.05 -8.28 5.66
C SER A 14 -0.75 -7.76 5.06
N PHE A 15 -0.73 -7.51 3.74
CA PHE A 15 0.44 -6.94 3.07
C PHE A 15 0.85 -5.58 3.67
N PHE A 16 -0.10 -4.70 3.96
CA PHE A 16 0.20 -3.39 4.56
C PHE A 16 0.62 -3.48 6.02
N GLN A 17 0.11 -4.44 6.79
CA GLN A 17 0.62 -4.71 8.14
C GLN A 17 2.10 -5.10 8.09
N GLU A 18 2.46 -6.07 7.24
CA GLU A 18 3.85 -6.47 7.05
C GLU A 18 4.74 -5.32 6.54
N LEU A 19 4.24 -4.49 5.62
CA LEU A 19 4.98 -3.33 5.12
C LEU A 19 5.25 -2.29 6.22
N GLN A 20 4.29 -2.05 7.11
CA GLN A 20 4.45 -1.14 8.25
C GLN A 20 5.51 -1.68 9.23
N ASP A 21 5.46 -2.97 9.55
CA ASP A 21 6.40 -3.63 10.45
C ASP A 21 7.83 -3.64 9.86
N ALA A 22 7.96 -3.97 8.58
CA ALA A 22 9.23 -3.91 7.88
C ALA A 22 9.77 -2.48 7.82
N GLY A 23 8.94 -1.51 7.44
CA GLY A 23 9.32 -0.09 7.40
C GLY A 23 9.75 0.45 8.77
N SER A 24 9.15 -0.05 9.85
CA SER A 24 9.54 0.27 11.22
C SER A 24 10.95 -0.19 11.55
N SER A 25 11.38 -1.31 10.98
CA SER A 25 12.71 -1.90 11.20
C SER A 25 13.83 -1.16 10.45
N TYR A 26 13.50 -0.36 9.43
CA TYR A 26 14.47 0.40 8.64
C TYR A 26 14.44 1.89 8.99
N ALA A 27 15.30 2.33 9.93
CA ALA A 27 15.36 3.71 10.43
C ALA A 27 15.50 4.81 9.34
N ARG A 28 16.02 4.48 8.15
CA ARG A 28 16.20 5.41 7.04
C ARG A 28 15.10 5.35 5.97
N ALA A 29 14.17 4.41 6.07
CA ALA A 29 13.04 4.32 5.15
C ALA A 29 11.97 5.38 5.49
N PRO A 30 11.14 5.78 4.50
CA PRO A 30 9.88 6.44 4.78
C PRO A 30 9.04 5.60 5.73
N ARG A 31 8.50 6.22 6.78
CA ARG A 31 7.48 5.55 7.58
C ARG A 31 6.24 5.42 6.70
N CYS A 32 5.62 4.25 6.75
CA CYS A 32 4.40 3.94 6.04
C CYS A 32 3.31 3.69 7.09
N SER A 33 2.08 4.09 6.82
CA SER A 33 0.92 3.72 7.62
C SER A 33 -0.26 3.34 6.75
N TRP A 34 -1.13 2.47 7.26
CA TRP A 34 -2.36 2.04 6.63
C TRP A 34 -3.56 2.26 7.55
N SER A 35 -4.65 2.79 6.98
CA SER A 35 -5.91 2.99 7.70
C SER A 35 -7.10 2.72 6.78
N ALA A 36 -8.10 1.98 7.27
CA ALA A 36 -9.37 1.83 6.56
C ALA A 36 -10.21 3.11 6.58
N ILE A 37 -10.00 3.97 7.60
CA ILE A 37 -10.68 5.25 7.73
C ILE A 37 -9.81 6.39 7.17
N PRO A 38 -10.43 7.47 6.65
CA PRO A 38 -9.68 8.64 6.20
C PRO A 38 -8.85 9.23 7.36
N PRO A 39 -7.56 9.49 7.16
CA PRO A 39 -6.73 10.10 8.18
C PRO A 39 -7.19 11.56 8.41
N PRO A 40 -6.96 12.14 9.60
CA PRO A 40 -7.52 13.45 9.98
C PRO A 40 -7.20 14.59 9.00
N GLU A 41 -6.06 14.51 8.32
CA GLU A 41 -5.57 15.46 7.33
C GLU A 41 -6.46 15.52 6.08
N LEU A 42 -7.28 14.49 5.84
CA LEU A 42 -8.23 14.42 4.71
C LEU A 42 -9.69 14.66 5.15
N ARG A 43 -9.92 15.22 6.35
CA ARG A 43 -11.28 15.58 6.78
C ARG A 43 -11.87 16.67 5.88
N GLY A 44 -13.10 16.47 5.44
CA GLY A 44 -13.80 17.41 4.55
C GLY A 44 -13.55 17.16 3.06
N GLU A 45 -12.58 16.32 2.71
CA GLU A 45 -12.37 15.89 1.33
C GLU A 45 -13.41 14.82 0.92
N PRO A 46 -13.83 14.77 -0.36
CA PRO A 46 -14.82 13.81 -0.86
C PRO A 46 -14.23 12.39 -1.02
N VAL A 47 -13.65 11.85 0.05
CA VAL A 47 -12.96 10.54 0.09
C VAL A 47 -13.84 9.42 0.65
N HIS A 48 -15.10 9.71 0.96
CA HIS A 48 -16.05 8.80 1.61
C HIS A 48 -16.29 7.48 0.86
N HIS A 49 -16.11 7.47 -0.46
CA HIS A 49 -16.32 6.27 -1.29
C HIS A 49 -15.22 5.20 -1.15
N LEU A 50 -14.14 5.50 -0.42
CA LEU A 50 -13.03 4.57 -0.22
C LEU A 50 -13.18 3.68 1.01
N THR A 51 -14.10 3.97 1.93
CA THR A 51 -14.16 3.32 3.24
C THR A 51 -14.80 1.93 3.24
N THR A 52 -15.54 1.56 2.19
CA THR A 52 -16.21 0.24 2.13
C THR A 52 -15.24 -0.86 1.71
N ASN A 53 -14.54 -0.70 0.59
CA ASN A 53 -13.64 -1.72 0.01
C ASN A 53 -12.24 -1.14 -0.27
N GLY A 54 -11.74 -0.31 0.64
CA GLY A 54 -10.51 0.43 0.42
C GLY A 54 -9.96 1.02 1.70
N GLY A 55 -8.94 1.85 1.51
CA GLY A 55 -8.29 2.53 2.62
C GLY A 55 -7.15 3.43 2.13
N PHE A 56 -6.45 3.98 3.10
CA PHE A 56 -5.52 5.09 2.94
C PHE A 56 -4.13 4.61 3.33
N VAL A 57 -3.17 4.79 2.42
CA VAL A 57 -1.76 4.56 2.68
C VAL A 57 -1.10 5.92 2.78
N SER A 58 -0.35 6.16 3.86
CA SER A 58 0.39 7.41 4.07
C SER A 58 1.88 7.13 4.16
N PHE A 59 2.70 8.06 3.64
CA PHE A 59 4.15 7.98 3.69
C PHE A 59 4.75 9.26 4.27
N ASP A 60 5.58 9.13 5.30
CA ASP A 60 6.30 10.26 5.86
C ASP A 60 7.59 10.52 5.08
N ILE A 61 7.53 11.52 4.21
CA ILE A 61 8.66 11.92 3.37
C ILE A 61 9.42 13.09 4.01
N PHE A 62 10.61 12.79 4.52
CA PHE A 62 11.53 13.79 5.04
C PHE A 62 12.60 14.15 4.02
N GLU A 63 13.33 15.25 4.25
CA GLU A 63 14.43 15.75 3.40
C GLU A 63 15.42 14.64 3.01
N ARG A 64 15.71 13.71 3.94
CA ARG A 64 16.62 12.58 3.70
C ARG A 64 16.21 11.65 2.57
N HIS A 65 14.91 11.59 2.23
CA HIS A 65 14.34 10.76 1.17
C HIS A 65 14.41 11.43 -0.21
N VAL A 66 14.52 12.76 -0.26
CA VAL A 66 14.43 13.52 -1.52
C VAL A 66 15.71 14.28 -1.89
N LYS A 67 16.63 14.48 -0.93
CA LYS A 67 17.88 15.23 -1.16
C LYS A 67 18.75 14.66 -2.27
N ARG A 68 19.49 15.56 -2.94
CA ARG A 68 20.38 15.26 -4.09
C ARG A 68 19.61 14.62 -5.24
N LYS A 69 20.17 13.58 -5.86
CA LYS A 69 19.58 12.83 -6.99
C LYS A 69 18.50 11.82 -6.56
N ARG A 70 18.00 11.87 -5.31
CA ARG A 70 17.03 10.89 -4.78
C ARG A 70 15.57 11.24 -5.07
N ALA A 71 15.24 12.53 -5.22
CA ALA A 71 13.86 12.98 -5.46
C ALA A 71 13.17 12.24 -6.61
N ALA A 72 13.82 12.13 -7.77
CA ALA A 72 13.27 11.43 -8.93
C ALA A 72 12.97 9.95 -8.64
N LYS A 73 13.88 9.26 -7.94
CA LYS A 73 13.68 7.86 -7.53
C LYS A 73 12.53 7.72 -6.53
N THR A 74 12.45 8.59 -5.54
CA THR A 74 11.37 8.58 -4.54
C THR A 74 10.02 8.85 -5.18
N ALA A 75 9.93 9.84 -6.07
CA ALA A 75 8.71 10.13 -6.83
C ALA A 75 8.29 8.92 -7.68
N TRP A 76 9.24 8.29 -8.40
CA TRP A 76 8.95 7.10 -9.19
C TRP A 76 8.40 5.95 -8.34
N ILE A 77 9.00 5.68 -7.17
CA ILE A 77 8.51 4.65 -6.25
C ILE A 77 7.07 4.96 -5.81
N LEU A 78 6.81 6.19 -5.36
CA LEU A 78 5.50 6.59 -4.86
C LEU A 78 4.42 6.53 -5.96
N LEU A 79 4.73 7.01 -7.16
CA LEU A 79 3.82 6.99 -8.32
C LEU A 79 3.48 5.56 -8.74
N ASN A 80 4.43 4.62 -8.63
CA ASN A 80 4.23 3.23 -9.02
C ASN A 80 3.74 2.33 -7.86
N PHE A 81 3.68 2.85 -6.64
CA PHE A 81 3.35 2.06 -5.45
C PHE A 81 1.99 1.36 -5.55
N GLN A 82 0.96 2.03 -6.10
CA GLN A 82 -0.34 1.41 -6.29
C GLN A 82 -0.32 0.21 -7.24
N ALA A 83 0.40 0.32 -8.35
CA ALA A 83 0.55 -0.78 -9.30
C ALA A 83 1.32 -1.95 -8.67
N TYR A 84 2.36 -1.63 -7.90
CA TYR A 84 3.17 -2.60 -7.14
C TYR A 84 2.31 -3.40 -6.15
N VAL A 85 1.47 -2.75 -5.35
CA VAL A 85 0.57 -3.45 -4.41
C VAL A 85 -0.42 -4.35 -5.13
N LYS A 86 -1.09 -3.85 -6.18
CA LYS A 86 -2.06 -4.64 -6.95
C LYS A 86 -1.42 -5.88 -7.58
N TYR A 87 -0.20 -5.74 -8.09
CA TYR A 87 0.56 -6.86 -8.63
C TYR A 87 0.85 -7.91 -7.55
N HIS A 88 1.34 -7.49 -6.39
CA HIS A 88 1.65 -8.41 -5.30
C HIS A 88 0.42 -9.14 -4.77
N ILE A 89 -0.72 -8.47 -4.62
CA ILE A 89 -1.99 -9.13 -4.23
C ILE A 89 -2.34 -10.23 -5.24
N LYS A 90 -2.32 -9.91 -6.54
CA LYS A 90 -2.61 -10.88 -7.60
C LYS A 90 -1.69 -12.10 -7.55
N VAL A 91 -0.38 -11.89 -7.34
CA VAL A 91 0.60 -12.98 -7.25
C VAL A 91 0.36 -13.82 -5.99
N SER A 92 0.10 -13.21 -4.84
CA SER A 92 -0.22 -13.91 -3.59
C SER A 92 -1.48 -14.77 -3.73
N LEU A 93 -2.49 -14.29 -4.43
CA LEU A 93 -3.70 -15.06 -4.71
C LEU A 93 -3.43 -16.23 -5.66
N LEU A 94 -2.71 -16.00 -6.76
CA LEU A 94 -2.32 -17.07 -7.69
C LEU A 94 -1.52 -18.19 -7.00
N HIS A 95 -0.62 -17.83 -6.08
CA HIS A 95 0.13 -18.81 -5.31
C HIS A 95 -0.79 -19.62 -4.37
N ARG A 96 -1.78 -18.99 -3.75
CA ARG A 96 -2.78 -19.67 -2.89
C ARG A 96 -3.75 -20.56 -3.67
N SER A 97 -4.03 -20.26 -4.93
CA SER A 97 -4.95 -21.05 -5.75
C SER A 97 -4.43 -22.45 -6.11
N GLY A 98 -3.11 -22.70 -6.01
CA GLY A 98 -2.48 -23.98 -6.29
C GLY A 98 -2.66 -24.48 -7.74
N PRO A 99 -1.80 -25.38 -8.23
CA PRO A 99 -2.06 -26.14 -9.46
C PRO A 99 -3.03 -27.29 -9.15
N SER A 100 -4.29 -26.98 -8.84
CA SER A 100 -5.30 -28.00 -8.47
C SER A 100 -6.40 -28.23 -9.52
N GLU A 101 -6.32 -27.59 -10.70
CA GLU A 101 -7.27 -27.85 -11.81
C GLU A 101 -6.50 -28.12 -13.10
N ARG A 102 -5.66 -29.16 -13.08
CA ARG A 102 -4.98 -29.63 -14.29
C ARG A 102 -4.76 -31.14 -14.26
N TRP A 103 -5.85 -31.90 -14.13
CA TRP A 103 -6.02 -33.28 -14.63
C TRP A 103 -7.50 -33.52 -14.92
#